data_AF-A2AX84-F1
#
_entry.id   AF-A2AX84-F1
#
_cell.length_a   1.000
_cell.length_b   1.000
_cell.length_c   1.000
_cell.angle_alpha   90.00
_cell.angle_beta   90.00
_cell.angle_gamma   90.00
#
_symmetry.space_group_name_H-M   'P 1'
#
loop_
_entity.id
_entity.type
_entity.pdbx_description
1 polymer ?
#
loop_
_entity_poly.entity_id
_entity_poly.type
_entity_poly.pdbx_seq_one_letter_code
_entity_poly.pdbx_strand_id
1 'polypeptide(L)'
;MFRDLGSTTMMVLNLFFSQMYFTKKLEQMRQVHEVDNQLKQMGCDLDIPNSVVQKHLILLMVLVNLIFNTCGEVFSAWVRCQDQILIFLVNWYPRLIIGIMNSTLNLIFLLIQTRFEMINNIITRGDVTSTTIKKLFNLHKILVKVVREINGIFAFQVLMCTSMNFVLLIGDLHTSIYIIFFDMFYQHHKIVLDMGKNCVTYVFDLFYLSKRASDLCNEANKTKILLVGLKIDIDQEEERNVVVTSVLKLMQNKLEITACRLFSIDNALLFSICGAASSYLFIMLQLDIGSKTQGTNSTLY
;
A
#
# COMPACT_ATOMS: atom_id res chain seq x y z
N MET A 1 0.22 -3.71 -26.30
CA MET A 1 0.85 -5.05 -26.33
C MET A 1 1.77 -5.30 -25.14
N PHE A 2 2.92 -4.63 -24.99
CA PHE A 2 3.82 -4.88 -23.83
C PHE A 2 3.18 -4.55 -22.47
N ARG A 3 2.42 -3.45 -22.38
CA ARG A 3 1.67 -3.06 -21.18
C ARG A 3 0.67 -4.14 -20.75
N ASP A 4 -0.07 -4.64 -21.72
CA ASP A 4 -1.20 -5.56 -21.54
C ASP A 4 -0.71 -6.99 -21.19
N LEU A 5 0.43 -7.38 -21.79
CA LEU A 5 1.16 -8.59 -21.42
C LEU A 5 1.66 -8.50 -19.97
N GLY A 6 2.26 -7.36 -19.59
CA GLY A 6 2.76 -7.13 -18.23
C GLY A 6 1.67 -7.25 -17.16
N SER A 7 0.50 -6.64 -17.35
CA SER A 7 -0.61 -6.77 -16.40
C SER A 7 -1.15 -8.20 -16.31
N THR A 8 -1.23 -8.91 -17.43
CA THR A 8 -1.71 -10.30 -17.46
C THR A 8 -0.72 -11.23 -16.76
N THR A 9 0.58 -11.09 -17.02
CA THR A 9 1.63 -11.85 -16.33
C THR A 9 1.59 -11.59 -14.82
N MET A 10 1.42 -10.34 -14.40
CA MET A 10 1.28 -9.99 -12.98
C MET A 10 0.07 -10.62 -12.32
N MET A 11 -1.07 -10.63 -13.00
CA MET A 11 -2.27 -11.30 -12.50
C MET A 11 -2.01 -12.79 -12.27
N VAL A 12 -1.42 -13.48 -13.25
CA VAL A 12 -1.12 -14.93 -13.12
C VAL A 12 -0.16 -15.20 -11.97
N LEU A 13 0.92 -14.43 -11.85
CA LEU A 13 1.87 -14.56 -10.75
C LEU A 13 1.20 -14.30 -9.40
N ASN A 14 0.43 -13.22 -9.28
CA ASN A 14 -0.24 -12.89 -8.03
C ASN A 14 -1.27 -13.94 -7.63
N LEU A 15 -2.05 -14.47 -8.57
CA LEU A 15 -2.99 -15.57 -8.31
C LEU A 15 -2.25 -16.83 -7.84
N PHE A 16 -1.14 -17.18 -8.50
CA PHE A 16 -0.31 -18.31 -8.11
C PHE A 16 0.22 -18.16 -6.67
N PHE A 17 0.81 -17.01 -6.35
CA PHE A 17 1.30 -16.75 -4.99
C PHE A 17 0.17 -16.70 -3.95
N SER A 18 -0.96 -16.08 -4.29
CA SER A 18 -2.12 -16.02 -3.40
C SER A 18 -2.68 -17.40 -3.10
N GLN A 19 -2.72 -18.29 -4.09
CA GLN A 19 -3.14 -19.67 -3.89
C GLN A 19 -2.14 -20.45 -3.04
N MET A 20 -0.84 -20.28 -3.32
CA MET A 20 0.24 -20.93 -2.56
C MET A 20 0.26 -20.51 -1.08
N TYR A 21 -0.11 -19.27 -0.77
CA TYR A 21 -0.12 -18.73 0.59
C TYR A 21 -1.50 -18.68 1.25
N PHE A 22 -2.55 -19.20 0.63
CA PHE A 22 -3.92 -19.13 1.14
C PHE A 22 -4.03 -19.72 2.55
N THR A 23 -3.49 -20.92 2.76
CA THR A 23 -3.55 -21.61 4.07
C THR A 23 -2.80 -20.84 5.15
N LYS A 24 -1.63 -20.28 4.83
CA LYS A 24 -0.86 -19.44 5.76
C LYS A 24 -1.60 -18.15 6.10
N LYS A 25 -2.23 -17.51 5.10
CA LYS A 25 -3.04 -16.30 5.30
C LYS A 25 -4.22 -16.57 6.25
N LEU A 26 -4.91 -17.70 6.08
CA LEU A 26 -6.02 -18.09 6.95
C LEU A 26 -5.55 -18.32 8.40
N GLU A 27 -4.39 -18.97 8.58
CA GLU A 27 -3.82 -19.19 9.90
C GLU A 27 -3.46 -17.86 10.61
N GLN A 28 -2.90 -16.89 9.89
CA GLN A 28 -2.63 -15.56 10.45
C GLN A 28 -3.92 -14.84 10.86
N MET A 29 -4.98 -14.91 10.05
CA MET A 29 -6.27 -14.32 10.41
C MET A 29 -6.90 -14.99 11.64
N ARG A 30 -6.65 -16.29 11.84
CA ARG A 30 -7.08 -17.01 13.05
C ARG A 30 -6.35 -16.50 14.30
N GLN A 31 -5.05 -16.22 14.20
CA GLN A 31 -4.29 -15.63 15.30
C GLN A 31 -4.79 -14.21 15.65
N VAL A 32 -5.18 -13.41 14.65
CA VAL A 32 -5.84 -12.11 14.90
C VAL A 32 -7.18 -12.31 15.62
N HIS A 33 -7.96 -13.33 15.24
CA HIS A 33 -9.22 -13.63 15.93
C HIS A 33 -9.01 -14.07 17.40
N GLU A 34 -7.93 -14.79 17.68
CA GLU A 34 -7.55 -15.12 19.06
C GLU A 34 -7.21 -13.87 19.88
N VAL A 35 -6.47 -12.93 19.28
CA VAL A 35 -6.20 -11.62 19.89
C VAL A 35 -7.49 -10.86 20.15
N ASP A 36 -8.43 -10.84 19.19
CA ASP A 36 -9.74 -10.20 19.36
C ASP A 36 -10.50 -10.81 20.55
N ASN A 37 -10.48 -12.14 20.70
CA ASN A 37 -11.12 -12.82 21.84
C ASN A 37 -10.49 -12.43 23.19
N GLN A 38 -9.16 -12.32 23.25
CA GLN A 38 -8.46 -11.89 24.46
C GLN A 38 -8.70 -10.42 24.78
N LEU A 39 -8.80 -9.55 23.78
CA LEU A 39 -9.17 -8.14 23.97
C LEU A 39 -10.61 -8.00 24.49
N LYS A 40 -11.54 -8.82 24.01
CA LYS A 40 -12.92 -8.86 24.52
C LYS A 40 -12.98 -9.23 26.00
N GLN A 41 -12.16 -10.19 26.42
CA GLN A 41 -12.06 -10.60 27.82
C GLN A 41 -11.50 -9.49 28.74
N MET A 42 -10.80 -8.50 28.18
CA MET A 42 -10.29 -7.33 28.92
C MET A 42 -11.31 -6.19 29.01
N GLY A 43 -12.57 -6.40 28.62
CA GLY A 43 -13.62 -5.39 28.70
C GLY A 43 -13.57 -4.36 27.56
N CYS A 44 -12.83 -4.64 26.49
CA CYS A 44 -13.02 -3.91 25.25
C CYS A 44 -14.32 -4.40 24.59
N ASP A 45 -15.34 -3.54 24.58
CA ASP A 45 -16.42 -3.71 23.61
C ASP A 45 -15.79 -3.68 22.22
N LEU A 46 -15.85 -4.83 21.54
CA LEU A 46 -15.49 -5.02 20.14
C LEU A 46 -16.53 -4.37 19.21
N ASP A 47 -17.10 -3.25 19.63
CA ASP A 47 -17.59 -2.24 18.70
C ASP A 47 -16.35 -1.63 18.04
N ILE A 48 -15.61 -2.45 17.27
CA ILE A 48 -14.95 -1.99 16.06
C ILE A 48 -16.02 -1.10 15.45
N PRO A 49 -15.80 0.22 15.27
CA PRO A 49 -16.81 1.03 14.65
C PRO A 49 -16.95 0.45 13.25
N ASN A 50 -17.97 -0.40 13.06
CA ASN A 50 -18.28 -1.02 11.79
C ASN A 50 -18.35 0.10 10.75
N SER A 51 -18.79 1.28 11.16
CA SER A 51 -18.73 2.53 10.39
C SER A 51 -17.35 2.91 9.85
N VAL A 52 -16.21 2.76 10.54
CA VAL A 52 -14.88 3.14 10.03
C VAL A 52 -14.36 2.13 9.02
N VAL A 53 -14.45 0.83 9.35
CA VAL A 53 -14.05 -0.25 8.43
C VAL A 53 -14.94 -0.26 7.20
N GLN A 54 -16.26 -0.10 7.38
CA GLN A 54 -17.25 -0.02 6.31
C GLN A 54 -17.07 1.25 5.47
N LYS A 55 -16.79 2.42 6.05
CA LYS A 55 -16.47 3.64 5.28
C LYS A 55 -15.21 3.46 4.43
N HIS A 56 -14.15 2.85 4.98
CA HIS A 56 -12.93 2.58 4.22
C HIS A 56 -13.14 1.50 3.14
N LEU A 57 -13.92 0.47 3.44
CA LEU A 57 -14.28 -0.57 2.47
C LEU A 57 -15.12 0.04 1.33
N ILE A 58 -16.10 0.89 1.65
CA ILE A 58 -16.92 1.61 0.67
C ILE A 58 -16.03 2.56 -0.15
N LEU A 59 -15.14 3.33 0.49
CA LEU A 59 -14.20 4.21 -0.20
C LEU A 59 -13.33 3.40 -1.18
N LEU A 60 -12.75 2.29 -0.73
CA LEU A 60 -11.87 1.46 -1.54
C LEU A 60 -12.62 0.78 -2.69
N MET A 61 -13.82 0.25 -2.42
CA MET A 61 -14.65 -0.39 -3.43
C MET A 61 -15.20 0.60 -4.46
N VAL A 62 -15.66 1.76 -4.02
CA VAL A 62 -16.24 2.79 -4.90
C VAL A 62 -15.14 3.55 -5.64
N LEU A 63 -14.09 3.99 -4.96
CA LEU A 63 -13.06 4.81 -5.59
C LEU A 63 -12.12 3.97 -6.46
N VAL A 64 -11.58 2.86 -5.94
CA VAL A 64 -10.59 2.06 -6.68
C VAL A 64 -11.26 1.15 -7.69
N ASN A 65 -12.26 0.37 -7.27
CA ASN A 65 -12.88 -0.60 -8.18
C ASN A 65 -13.93 0.02 -9.10
N LEU A 66 -14.81 0.89 -8.62
CA LEU A 66 -15.85 1.47 -9.47
C LEU A 66 -15.34 2.65 -10.31
N ILE A 67 -14.70 3.65 -9.71
CA ILE A 67 -14.30 4.87 -10.43
C ILE A 67 -13.04 4.62 -11.26
N PHE A 68 -11.94 4.18 -10.65
CA PHE A 68 -10.68 4.04 -11.39
C PHE A 68 -10.66 2.85 -12.35
N ASN A 69 -11.13 1.67 -11.90
CA ASN A 69 -11.13 0.48 -12.72
C ASN A 69 -12.34 0.42 -13.67
N THR A 70 -13.58 0.55 -13.19
CA THR A 70 -14.75 0.40 -14.08
C THR A 70 -14.97 1.61 -14.98
N CYS A 71 -15.17 2.81 -14.42
CA CYS A 71 -15.41 4.01 -15.24
C CYS A 71 -14.19 4.38 -16.09
N GLY A 72 -12.98 4.25 -15.53
CA GLY A 72 -11.75 4.57 -16.25
C GLY A 72 -11.49 3.69 -17.48
N GLU A 73 -11.88 2.43 -17.44
CA GLU A 73 -11.66 1.48 -18.54
C GLU A 73 -12.79 1.52 -19.55
N VAL A 74 -14.03 1.80 -19.11
CA VAL A 74 -15.12 2.16 -20.02
C VAL A 74 -14.77 3.41 -20.82
N PHE A 75 -14.18 4.42 -20.17
CA PHE A 75 -13.65 5.60 -20.86
C PHE A 75 -12.55 5.24 -21.85
N SER A 76 -11.62 4.37 -21.45
CA SER A 76 -10.51 3.92 -22.31
C SER A 76 -11.02 3.14 -23.53
N ALA A 77 -12.03 2.28 -23.35
CA ALA A 77 -12.66 1.51 -24.42
C ALA A 77 -13.44 2.43 -25.39
N TRP A 78 -14.13 3.44 -24.85
CA TRP A 78 -14.82 4.45 -25.65
C TRP A 78 -13.84 5.28 -26.50
N VAL A 79 -12.68 5.63 -25.93
CA VAL A 79 -11.64 6.40 -26.63
C VAL A 79 -10.98 5.59 -27.77
N ARG A 80 -10.78 4.28 -27.58
CA ARG A 80 -9.96 3.45 -28.50
C ARG A 80 -10.73 2.74 -29.62
N CYS A 81 -12.07 2.75 -29.64
CA CYS A 81 -12.92 2.18 -30.70
C CYS A 81 -12.44 0.80 -31.22
N GLN A 82 -12.03 -0.10 -30.31
CA GLN A 82 -11.50 -1.45 -30.63
C GLN A 82 -12.43 -2.55 -30.10
N ASP A 83 -12.21 -3.79 -30.56
CA ASP A 83 -13.00 -4.97 -30.19
C ASP A 83 -13.14 -5.13 -28.67
N GLN A 84 -14.39 -5.01 -28.20
CA GLN A 84 -14.74 -4.86 -26.79
C GLN A 84 -14.36 -6.08 -25.94
N ILE A 85 -14.39 -7.29 -26.52
CA ILE A 85 -14.18 -8.54 -25.79
C ILE A 85 -12.69 -8.76 -25.47
N LEU A 86 -11.79 -8.48 -26.42
CA LEU A 86 -10.36 -8.67 -26.22
C LEU A 86 -9.79 -7.65 -25.23
N ILE A 87 -10.26 -6.40 -25.30
CA ILE A 87 -9.89 -5.35 -24.34
C ILE A 87 -10.33 -5.73 -22.92
N PHE A 88 -11.55 -6.24 -22.79
CA PHE A 88 -12.07 -6.67 -21.49
C PHE A 88 -11.21 -7.77 -20.87
N LEU A 89 -10.91 -8.83 -21.63
CA LEU A 89 -10.21 -10.00 -21.13
C LEU A 89 -8.74 -9.70 -20.80
N VAL A 90 -8.07 -8.89 -21.63
CA VAL A 90 -6.62 -8.66 -21.54
C VAL A 90 -6.28 -7.45 -20.67
N ASN A 91 -7.12 -6.41 -20.63
CA ASN A 91 -6.82 -5.19 -19.88
C ASN A 91 -7.65 -5.06 -18.62
N TRP A 92 -8.95 -5.27 -18.72
CA TRP A 92 -9.87 -5.00 -17.62
C TRP A 92 -9.75 -6.02 -16.49
N TYR A 93 -9.80 -7.30 -16.86
CA TYR A 93 -9.81 -8.39 -15.90
C TYR A 93 -8.53 -8.46 -15.05
N PRO A 94 -7.30 -8.35 -15.61
CA PRO A 94 -6.08 -8.33 -14.79
C PRO A 94 -6.00 -7.14 -13.83
N ARG A 95 -6.39 -5.93 -14.29
CA ARG A 95 -6.41 -4.73 -13.44
C ARG A 95 -7.39 -4.88 -12.28
N LEU A 96 -8.57 -5.45 -12.54
CA LEU A 96 -9.58 -5.71 -11.51
C LEU A 96 -9.05 -6.69 -10.46
N ILE A 97 -8.43 -7.80 -10.87
CA ILE A 97 -7.86 -8.77 -9.92
C ILE A 97 -6.76 -8.13 -9.08
N ILE A 98 -5.81 -7.42 -9.70
CA ILE A 98 -4.72 -6.75 -8.98
C ILE A 98 -5.30 -5.72 -7.99
N GLY A 99 -6.32 -4.96 -8.41
CA GLY A 99 -7.04 -4.01 -7.57
C GLY A 99 -7.70 -4.66 -6.35
N ILE A 100 -8.37 -5.81 -6.54
CA ILE A 100 -8.96 -6.58 -5.44
C ILE A 100 -7.89 -7.09 -4.47
N MET A 101 -6.75 -7.57 -4.97
CA MET A 101 -5.69 -8.10 -4.13
C MET A 101 -5.01 -7.00 -3.30
N ASN A 102 -4.74 -5.85 -3.91
CA ASN A 102 -4.23 -4.67 -3.20
C ASN A 102 -5.23 -4.17 -2.17
N SER A 103 -6.52 -4.17 -2.53
CA SER A 103 -7.60 -3.80 -1.62
C SER A 103 -7.68 -4.74 -0.41
N THR A 104 -7.48 -6.04 -0.64
CA THR A 104 -7.46 -7.06 0.41
C THR A 104 -6.30 -6.85 1.37
N LEU A 105 -5.10 -6.54 0.87
CA LEU A 105 -3.94 -6.22 1.70
C LEU A 105 -4.20 -4.98 2.56
N ASN A 106 -4.73 -3.91 1.96
CA ASN A 106 -5.06 -2.68 2.68
C ASN A 106 -6.12 -2.90 3.76
N LEU A 107 -7.12 -3.77 3.50
CA LEU A 107 -8.11 -4.15 4.50
C LEU A 107 -7.46 -4.90 5.68
N ILE A 108 -6.55 -5.84 5.40
CA ILE A 108 -5.82 -6.57 6.45
C ILE A 108 -4.99 -5.60 7.30
N PHE A 109 -4.27 -4.66 6.68
CA PHE A 109 -3.55 -3.61 7.41
C PHE A 109 -4.48 -2.73 8.23
N LEU A 110 -5.67 -2.41 7.72
CA LEU A 110 -6.68 -1.68 8.48
C LEU A 110 -7.18 -2.44 9.69
N LEU A 111 -7.52 -3.71 9.51
CA LEU A 111 -7.93 -4.55 10.62
C LEU A 111 -6.84 -4.58 11.68
N ILE A 112 -5.60 -4.86 11.34
CA ILE A 112 -4.53 -4.95 12.36
C ILE A 112 -4.25 -3.59 13.01
N GLN A 113 -4.27 -2.49 12.26
CA GLN A 113 -4.09 -1.15 12.83
C GLN A 113 -5.13 -0.87 13.91
N THR A 114 -6.42 -1.14 13.65
CA THR A 114 -7.47 -0.89 14.66
C THR A 114 -7.22 -1.67 15.97
N ARG A 115 -6.58 -2.85 15.93
CA ARG A 115 -6.21 -3.59 17.15
C ARG A 115 -5.06 -2.91 17.89
N PHE A 116 -4.07 -2.37 17.18
CA PHE A 116 -3.03 -1.55 17.81
C PHE A 116 -3.62 -0.28 18.44
N GLU A 117 -4.59 0.37 17.79
CA GLU A 117 -5.31 1.52 18.38
C GLU A 117 -6.06 1.11 19.65
N MET A 118 -6.74 -0.04 19.66
CA MET A 118 -7.39 -0.57 20.88
C MET A 118 -6.39 -0.77 22.02
N ILE A 119 -5.25 -1.41 21.72
CA ILE A 119 -4.16 -1.62 22.69
C ILE A 119 -3.68 -0.27 23.24
N ASN A 120 -3.45 0.70 22.38
CA ASN A 120 -2.98 2.03 22.75
C ASN A 120 -4.02 2.80 23.59
N ASN A 121 -5.30 2.65 23.27
CA ASN A 121 -6.39 3.25 24.04
C ASN A 121 -6.48 2.67 25.45
N ILE A 122 -6.27 1.36 25.64
CA ILE A 122 -6.23 0.73 26.97
C ILE A 122 -5.08 1.33 27.80
N ILE A 123 -3.88 1.45 27.22
CA ILE A 123 -2.71 2.01 27.90
C ILE A 123 -2.97 3.45 28.34
N THR A 124 -3.60 4.24 27.46
CA THR A 124 -3.86 5.65 27.70
C THR A 124 -4.89 5.89 28.80
N ARG A 125 -5.80 4.94 29.06
CA ARG A 125 -6.80 5.04 30.15
C ARG A 125 -6.18 4.99 31.55
N GLY A 126 -4.92 4.58 31.70
CA GLY A 126 -4.12 4.74 32.92
C GLY A 126 -4.46 3.79 34.09
N ASP A 127 -5.61 3.13 34.09
CA ASP A 127 -6.04 2.21 35.15
C ASP A 127 -5.53 0.76 34.92
N VAL A 128 -4.22 0.63 34.70
CA VAL A 128 -3.62 -0.62 34.18
C VAL A 128 -2.72 -1.25 35.23
N THR A 129 -3.16 -2.37 35.81
CA THR A 129 -2.33 -3.21 36.69
C THR A 129 -1.18 -3.88 35.93
N SER A 130 -0.07 -4.24 36.59
CA SER A 130 1.06 -4.93 35.94
C SER A 130 0.68 -6.19 35.19
N THR A 131 -0.29 -6.94 35.69
CA THR A 131 -0.78 -8.16 35.04
C THR A 131 -1.45 -7.85 33.70
N THR A 132 -2.20 -6.75 33.62
CA THR A 132 -2.79 -6.26 32.37
C THR A 132 -1.72 -5.74 31.42
N ILE A 133 -0.69 -5.03 31.92
CA ILE A 133 0.43 -4.57 31.08
C ILE A 133 1.18 -5.77 30.46
N LYS A 134 1.46 -6.82 31.25
CA LYS A 134 2.10 -8.05 30.76
C LYS A 134 1.27 -8.73 29.67
N LYS A 135 -0.04 -8.86 29.88
CA LYS A 135 -0.96 -9.44 28.87
C LYS A 135 -0.99 -8.60 27.61
N LEU A 136 -1.08 -7.28 27.74
CA LEU A 136 -1.14 -6.36 26.61
C LEU A 136 0.15 -6.35 25.79
N PHE A 137 1.30 -6.42 26.46
CA PHE A 137 2.59 -6.57 25.80
C PHE A 137 2.67 -7.88 25.00
N ASN A 138 2.15 -8.99 25.55
CA ASN A 138 2.10 -10.25 24.83
C ASN A 138 1.17 -10.16 23.59
N LEU A 139 0.01 -9.53 23.72
CA LEU A 139 -0.90 -9.28 22.58
C LEU A 139 -0.23 -8.43 21.50
N HIS A 140 0.43 -7.34 21.88
CA HIS A 140 1.20 -6.50 20.95
C HIS A 140 2.28 -7.31 20.23
N LYS A 141 3.02 -8.16 20.96
CA LYS A 141 4.05 -9.04 20.38
C LYS A 141 3.46 -10.04 19.38
N ILE A 142 2.30 -10.63 19.67
CA ILE A 142 1.58 -11.52 18.75
C ILE A 142 1.18 -10.74 17.50
N LEU A 143 0.57 -9.56 17.63
CA LEU A 143 0.19 -8.73 16.49
C LEU A 143 1.41 -8.34 15.63
N VAL A 144 2.52 -7.92 16.24
CA VAL A 144 3.76 -7.60 15.51
C VAL A 144 4.27 -8.82 14.74
N LYS A 145 4.22 -10.02 15.34
CA LYS A 145 4.58 -11.26 14.65
C LYS A 145 3.66 -11.53 13.46
N VAL A 146 2.35 -11.41 13.65
CA VAL A 146 1.36 -11.59 12.58
C VAL A 146 1.59 -10.60 11.43
N VAL A 147 1.85 -9.32 11.72
CA VAL A 147 2.15 -8.33 10.69
C VAL A 147 3.41 -8.71 9.90
N ARG A 148 4.45 -9.25 10.56
CA ARG A 148 5.67 -9.69 9.87
C ARG A 148 5.42 -10.88 8.95
N GLU A 149 4.62 -11.84 9.39
CA GLU A 149 4.25 -12.99 8.56
C GLU A 149 3.40 -12.55 7.36
N ILE A 150 2.43 -11.66 7.58
CA ILE A 150 1.62 -11.07 6.49
C ILE A 150 2.49 -10.27 5.54
N ASN A 151 3.40 -9.45 6.04
CA ASN A 151 4.37 -8.73 5.22
C ASN A 151 5.22 -9.71 4.40
N GLY A 152 5.65 -10.84 4.98
CA GLY A 152 6.35 -11.90 4.23
C GLY A 152 5.52 -12.54 3.12
N ILE A 153 4.22 -12.78 3.36
CA ILE A 153 3.30 -13.34 2.37
C ILE A 153 3.08 -12.37 1.20
N PHE A 154 2.91 -11.08 1.49
CA PHE A 154 2.58 -10.06 0.49
C PHE A 154 3.81 -9.31 -0.06
N ALA A 155 5.01 -9.54 0.49
CA ALA A 155 6.24 -8.86 0.13
C ALA A 155 6.51 -8.87 -1.38
N PHE A 156 6.36 -10.05 -2.00
CA PHE A 156 6.58 -10.22 -3.43
C PHE A 156 5.50 -9.52 -4.28
N GLN A 157 4.23 -9.68 -3.89
CA GLN A 157 3.12 -8.99 -4.56
C GLN A 157 3.33 -7.47 -4.54
N VAL A 158 3.70 -6.92 -3.39
CA VAL A 158 3.91 -5.49 -3.23
C VAL A 158 5.12 -5.00 -4.03
N LEU A 159 6.21 -5.76 -4.04
CA LEU A 159 7.38 -5.47 -4.87
C LEU A 159 6.99 -5.37 -6.35
N MET A 160 6.27 -6.38 -6.84
CA MET A 160 5.83 -6.49 -8.22
C MET A 160 4.86 -5.36 -8.59
N CYS A 161 3.87 -5.10 -7.74
CA CYS A 161 2.91 -4.02 -7.94
C CYS A 161 3.59 -2.64 -7.98
N THR A 162 4.51 -2.37 -7.04
CA THR A 162 5.22 -1.09 -6.97
C THR A 162 6.10 -0.88 -8.19
N SER A 163 6.82 -1.92 -8.61
CA SER A 163 7.71 -1.86 -9.78
C SER A 163 6.95 -1.65 -11.09
N MET A 164 5.82 -2.33 -11.28
CA MET A 164 4.97 -2.11 -12.45
C MET A 164 4.35 -0.73 -12.46
N ASN A 165 3.80 -0.27 -11.33
CA ASN A 165 3.24 1.08 -11.25
C ASN A 165 4.30 2.14 -11.57
N PHE A 166 5.55 1.94 -11.12
CA PHE A 166 6.66 2.84 -11.45
C PHE A 166 6.99 2.87 -12.96
N VAL A 167 7.17 1.70 -13.58
CA VAL A 167 7.48 1.61 -15.02
C VAL A 167 6.35 2.17 -15.89
N LEU A 168 5.10 1.84 -15.56
CA LEU A 168 3.93 2.35 -16.28
C LEU A 168 3.74 3.85 -16.10
N LEU A 169 3.95 4.37 -14.89
CA LEU A 169 3.91 5.81 -14.62
C LEU A 169 4.93 6.57 -15.47
N ILE A 170 6.18 6.09 -15.51
CA ILE A 170 7.23 6.72 -16.33
C ILE A 170 6.88 6.66 -17.82
N GLY A 171 6.44 5.51 -18.31
CA GLY A 171 6.09 5.34 -19.73
C GLY A 171 4.94 6.24 -20.18
N ASP A 172 3.87 6.32 -19.38
CA ASP A 172 2.70 7.14 -19.69
C ASP A 172 3.03 8.65 -19.55
N LEU A 173 3.81 9.05 -18.54
CA LEU A 173 4.27 10.44 -18.40
C LEU A 173 5.18 10.87 -19.55
N HIS A 174 6.14 10.04 -19.93
CA HIS A 174 7.06 10.32 -21.04
C HIS A 174 6.29 10.54 -22.34
N THR A 175 5.39 9.61 -22.66
CA THR A 175 4.59 9.70 -23.89
C THR A 175 3.66 10.91 -23.88
N SER A 176 3.06 11.23 -22.73
CA SER A 176 2.20 12.41 -22.58
C SER A 176 2.98 13.71 -22.79
N ILE A 177 4.16 13.84 -22.17
CA ILE A 177 5.01 15.04 -22.33
C ILE A 177 5.50 15.16 -23.77
N TYR A 178 5.91 14.06 -24.40
CA TYR A 178 6.34 14.06 -25.79
C TYR A 178 5.23 14.59 -26.73
N ILE A 179 4.00 14.11 -26.58
CA ILE A 179 2.87 14.58 -27.41
C ILE A 179 2.60 16.08 -27.21
N ILE A 180 2.71 16.57 -25.96
CA ILE A 180 2.50 17.99 -25.63
C ILE A 180 3.62 18.84 -26.21
N PHE A 181 4.87 18.43 -26.07
CA PHE A 181 6.03 19.23 -26.47
C PHE A 181 6.23 19.32 -27.98
N PHE A 182 5.76 18.31 -28.73
CA PHE A 182 5.87 18.25 -30.19
C PHE A 182 4.61 18.75 -30.92
N ASP A 183 3.74 19.52 -30.25
CA ASP A 183 2.50 20.11 -30.79
C ASP A 183 1.53 19.10 -31.46
N MET A 184 1.65 17.81 -31.12
CA MET A 184 0.74 16.76 -31.62
C MET A 184 -0.54 16.64 -30.78
N PHE A 185 -0.73 17.56 -29.83
CA PHE A 185 -1.84 17.54 -28.88
C PHE A 185 -3.21 17.56 -29.54
N TYR A 186 -3.39 18.38 -30.58
CA TYR A 186 -4.69 18.51 -31.26
C TYR A 186 -5.18 17.17 -31.84
N GLN A 187 -4.25 16.41 -32.46
CA GLN A 187 -4.56 15.11 -33.05
C GLN A 187 -4.67 13.99 -32.01
N HIS A 188 -3.91 14.04 -30.92
CA HIS A 188 -3.78 12.94 -29.96
C HIS A 188 -4.36 13.25 -28.57
N HIS A 189 -5.19 14.29 -28.42
CA HIS A 189 -5.76 14.72 -27.13
C HIS A 189 -6.42 13.58 -26.34
N LYS A 190 -7.13 12.67 -27.02
CA LYS A 190 -7.79 11.53 -26.36
C LYS A 190 -6.80 10.57 -25.70
N ILE A 191 -5.64 10.34 -26.33
CA ILE A 191 -4.59 9.46 -25.79
C ILE A 191 -3.92 10.10 -24.57
N VAL A 192 -3.66 11.40 -24.64
CA VAL A 192 -3.09 12.15 -23.50
C VAL A 192 -4.05 12.13 -22.30
N LEU A 193 -5.35 12.26 -22.53
CA LEU A 193 -6.36 12.15 -21.46
C LEU A 193 -6.40 10.74 -20.84
N ASP A 194 -6.35 9.69 -21.65
CA ASP A 194 -6.27 8.30 -21.16
C ASP A 194 -4.99 8.05 -20.34
N MET A 195 -3.83 8.48 -20.83
CA MET A 195 -2.56 8.37 -20.12
C MET A 195 -2.55 9.18 -18.81
N GLY A 196 -3.08 10.41 -18.83
CA GLY A 196 -3.23 11.24 -17.64
C GLY A 196 -4.09 10.56 -16.58
N LYS A 197 -5.22 9.98 -16.97
CA LYS A 197 -6.07 9.17 -16.07
C LYS A 197 -5.27 8.01 -15.45
N ASN A 198 -4.54 7.24 -16.27
CA ASN A 198 -3.75 6.10 -15.79
C ASN A 198 -2.67 6.55 -14.79
N CYS A 199 -1.98 7.66 -15.05
CA CYS A 199 -1.00 8.25 -14.13
C CYS A 199 -1.62 8.58 -12.76
N VAL A 200 -2.80 9.21 -12.74
CA VAL A 200 -3.52 9.52 -11.49
C VAL A 200 -3.84 8.24 -10.72
N THR A 201 -4.28 7.18 -11.40
CA THR A 201 -4.53 5.88 -10.78
C THR A 201 -3.26 5.28 -10.16
N TYR A 202 -2.13 5.27 -10.89
CA TYR A 202 -0.88 4.70 -10.37
C TYR A 202 -0.34 5.47 -9.15
N VAL A 203 -0.40 6.80 -9.20
CA VAL A 203 0.01 7.65 -8.07
C VAL A 203 -0.91 7.42 -6.87
N PHE A 204 -2.22 7.32 -7.10
CA PHE A 204 -3.19 7.04 -6.04
C PHE A 204 -2.92 5.68 -5.37
N ASP A 205 -2.70 4.62 -6.15
CA ASP A 205 -2.44 3.28 -5.62
C ASP A 205 -1.16 3.23 -4.78
N LEU A 206 -0.08 3.83 -5.28
CA LEU A 206 1.19 3.92 -4.55
C LEU A 206 1.04 4.73 -3.27
N PHE A 207 0.39 5.91 -3.35
CA PHE A 207 0.13 6.77 -2.20
C PHE A 207 -0.68 6.05 -1.12
N TYR A 208 -1.77 5.40 -1.52
CA TYR A 208 -2.67 4.74 -0.58
C TYR A 208 -1.99 3.55 0.11
N LEU A 209 -1.23 2.74 -0.64
CA LEU A 209 -0.44 1.65 -0.09
C LEU A 209 0.61 2.15 0.93
N SER A 210 1.36 3.19 0.55
CA SER A 210 2.41 3.77 1.39
C SER A 210 1.84 4.41 2.66
N LYS A 211 0.76 5.16 2.53
CA LYS A 211 0.05 5.77 3.66
C LYS A 211 -0.46 4.69 4.61
N ARG A 212 -1.10 3.63 4.10
CA ARG A 212 -1.66 2.56 4.93
C ARG A 212 -0.57 1.80 5.70
N ALA A 213 0.54 1.49 5.03
CA ALA A 213 1.69 0.84 5.67
C ALA A 213 2.31 1.75 6.75
N SER A 214 2.45 3.04 6.46
CA SER A 214 2.99 4.04 7.39
C SER A 214 2.09 4.22 8.62
N ASP A 215 0.78 4.33 8.44
CA ASP A 215 -0.19 4.49 9.53
C ASP A 215 -0.18 3.28 10.47
N LEU A 216 -0.16 2.05 9.91
CA LEU A 216 -0.02 0.81 10.68
C LEU A 216 1.29 0.79 11.49
N CYS A 217 2.42 1.10 10.86
CA CYS A 217 3.72 1.16 11.51
C CYS A 217 3.76 2.23 12.60
N ASN A 218 3.19 3.41 12.35
CA ASN A 218 3.16 4.50 13.30
C ASN A 218 2.35 4.11 14.54
N GLU A 219 1.18 3.51 14.35
CA GLU A 219 0.32 3.13 15.47
C GLU A 219 0.92 1.98 16.31
N ALA A 220 1.54 0.99 15.67
CA ALA A 220 2.27 -0.05 16.39
C ALA A 220 3.48 0.53 17.15
N ASN A 221 4.23 1.43 16.52
CA ASN A 221 5.40 2.04 17.15
C ASN A 221 5.03 3.08 18.22
N LYS A 222 3.80 3.63 18.20
CA LYS A 222 3.28 4.54 19.23
C LYS A 222 3.07 3.83 20.56
N THR A 223 2.75 2.53 20.56
CA THR A 223 2.58 1.71 21.77
C THR A 223 3.77 1.83 22.72
N LYS A 224 5.01 1.85 22.20
CA LYS A 224 6.22 1.95 23.04
C LYS A 224 6.31 3.30 23.76
N ILE A 225 5.88 4.39 23.12
CA ILE A 225 5.91 5.74 23.71
C ILE A 225 4.86 5.81 24.83
N LEU A 226 3.68 5.25 24.59
CA LEU A 226 2.62 5.19 25.60
C LEU A 226 3.01 4.35 26.81
N LEU A 227 3.67 3.20 26.59
CA LEU A 227 4.17 2.36 27.68
C LEU A 227 5.24 3.05 28.54
N VAL A 228 6.10 3.89 27.95
CA VAL A 228 7.09 4.70 28.70
C VAL A 228 6.39 5.78 29.53
N GLY A 229 5.30 6.35 29.01
CA GLY A 229 4.54 7.40 29.68
C GLY A 229 3.70 6.94 30.88
N LEU A 230 3.59 5.63 31.13
CA LEU A 230 2.88 5.10 32.29
C LEU A 230 3.62 5.48 33.57
N LYS A 231 2.96 6.24 34.44
CA LYS A 231 3.43 6.52 35.80
C LYS A 231 3.25 5.25 36.64
N ILE A 232 4.31 4.45 36.75
CA ILE A 232 4.35 3.29 37.64
C ILE A 232 4.82 3.78 39.00
N ASP A 233 4.17 3.30 40.06
CA ASP A 233 4.52 3.66 41.43
C ASP A 233 5.97 3.26 41.75
N ILE A 234 6.69 4.13 42.45
CA ILE A 234 8.13 3.98 42.71
C ILE A 234 8.37 2.74 43.59
N ASP A 235 7.39 2.41 44.43
CA ASP A 235 7.43 1.33 45.41
C ASP A 235 7.27 -0.07 44.78
N GLN A 236 6.89 -0.17 43.50
CA GLN A 236 6.70 -1.43 42.76
C GLN A 236 7.82 -1.68 41.75
N GLU A 237 9.03 -1.87 42.26
CA GLU A 237 10.25 -2.06 41.46
C GLU A 237 10.17 -3.25 40.48
N GLU A 238 9.54 -4.36 40.87
CA GLU A 238 9.35 -5.51 39.98
C GLU A 238 8.46 -5.18 38.79
N GLU A 239 7.39 -4.42 39.00
CA GLU A 239 6.48 -3.99 37.94
C GLU A 239 7.19 -3.02 36.98
N ARG A 240 7.94 -2.07 37.54
CA ARG A 240 8.79 -1.13 36.78
C ARG A 240 9.79 -1.87 35.89
N ASN A 241 10.51 -2.86 36.44
CA ASN A 241 11.50 -3.63 35.68
C ASN A 241 10.87 -4.42 34.53
N VAL A 242 9.66 -4.98 34.73
CA VAL A 242 8.92 -5.66 33.67
C VAL A 242 8.53 -4.70 32.55
N VAL A 243 8.03 -3.50 32.88
CA VAL A 243 7.62 -2.52 31.87
C VAL A 243 8.83 -1.99 31.12
N VAL A 244 9.90 -1.62 31.81
CA VAL A 244 11.15 -1.16 31.18
C VAL A 244 11.72 -2.23 30.23
N THR A 245 11.78 -3.49 30.67
CA THR A 245 12.26 -4.59 29.83
C THR A 245 11.37 -4.81 28.60
N SER A 246 10.05 -4.73 28.79
CA SER A 246 9.06 -4.84 27.71
C SER A 246 9.22 -3.72 26.69
N VAL A 247 9.32 -2.47 27.14
CA VAL A 247 9.55 -1.29 26.30
C VAL A 247 10.86 -1.41 25.52
N LEU A 248 11.96 -1.77 26.19
CA LEU A 248 13.28 -1.92 25.55
C LEU A 248 13.21 -2.91 24.38
N LYS A 249 12.51 -4.04 24.57
CA LYS A 249 12.29 -5.03 23.49
C LYS A 249 11.48 -4.47 22.31
N LEU A 250 10.50 -3.58 22.56
CA LEU A 250 9.76 -2.90 21.48
C LEU A 250 10.61 -1.84 20.77
N MET A 251 11.42 -1.10 21.52
CA MET A 251 12.31 -0.08 20.95
C MET A 251 13.35 -0.69 20.03
N GLN A 252 13.93 -1.84 20.41
CA GLN A 252 14.90 -2.57 19.58
C GLN A 252 14.28 -3.20 18.34
N ASN A 253 12.96 -3.42 18.32
CA ASN A 253 12.29 -4.20 17.29
C ASN A 253 11.16 -3.44 16.62
N LYS A 254 11.50 -2.27 16.06
CA LYS A 254 10.57 -1.39 15.34
C LYS A 254 9.82 -2.17 14.25
N LEU A 255 8.52 -1.96 14.15
CA LEU A 255 7.72 -2.53 13.07
C LEU A 255 7.91 -1.70 11.80
N GLU A 256 8.36 -2.36 10.73
CA GLU A 256 8.52 -1.77 9.40
C GLU A 256 7.96 -2.73 8.37
N ILE A 257 7.13 -2.22 7.44
CA ILE A 257 6.64 -2.96 6.29
C ILE A 257 7.65 -2.79 5.16
N THR A 258 8.05 -3.91 4.54
CA THR A 258 9.13 -3.94 3.55
C THR A 258 8.76 -4.83 2.38
N ALA A 259 8.99 -4.37 1.16
CA ALA A 259 8.87 -5.20 -0.03
C ALA A 259 10.12 -6.08 -0.17
N CYS A 260 10.00 -7.38 0.12
CA CYS A 260 11.10 -8.37 0.04
C CYS A 260 12.40 -7.96 0.75
N ARG A 261 12.32 -7.09 1.78
CA ARG A 261 13.48 -6.46 2.44
C ARG A 261 14.37 -5.59 1.53
N LEU A 262 13.92 -5.27 0.32
CA LEU A 262 14.63 -4.40 -0.60
C LEU A 262 14.43 -2.92 -0.24
N PHE A 263 13.19 -2.54 0.08
CA PHE A 263 12.84 -1.19 0.51
C PHE A 263 11.70 -1.19 1.53
N SER A 264 11.67 -0.18 2.39
CA SER A 264 10.55 0.13 3.28
C SER A 264 9.41 0.77 2.51
N ILE A 265 8.18 0.42 2.89
CA ILE A 265 6.97 1.01 2.33
C ILE A 265 6.57 2.17 3.22
N ASP A 266 7.08 3.35 2.91
CA ASP A 266 6.86 4.58 3.65
C ASP A 266 6.68 5.78 2.71
N ASN A 267 6.43 6.96 3.29
CA ASN A 267 6.29 8.19 2.52
C ASN A 267 7.60 8.56 1.79
N ALA A 268 8.77 8.11 2.25
CA ALA A 268 10.04 8.37 1.60
C ALA A 268 10.16 7.61 0.27
N LEU A 269 9.60 6.41 0.17
CA LEU A 269 9.47 5.69 -1.10
C LEU A 269 8.72 6.51 -2.16
N LEU A 270 7.64 7.19 -1.77
CA LEU A 270 6.87 8.03 -2.70
C LEU A 270 7.70 9.21 -3.21
N PHE A 271 8.43 9.89 -2.33
CA PHE A 271 9.34 10.97 -2.73
C PHE A 271 10.44 10.47 -3.65
N SER A 272 11.00 9.28 -3.36
CA SER A 272 12.00 8.64 -4.22
C SER A 272 11.45 8.34 -5.61
N ILE A 273 10.24 7.77 -5.70
CA ILE A 273 9.56 7.49 -6.98
C ILE A 273 9.31 8.79 -7.76
N CYS A 274 8.76 9.82 -7.12
CA CYS A 274 8.49 11.10 -7.78
C CYS A 274 9.79 11.79 -8.25
N GLY A 275 10.84 11.76 -7.44
CA GLY A 275 12.14 12.31 -7.78
C GLY A 275 12.81 11.58 -8.94
N ALA A 276 12.80 10.24 -8.92
CA ALA A 276 13.32 9.40 -9.98
C ALA A 276 12.56 9.58 -11.29
N ALA A 277 11.22 9.59 -11.24
CA ALA A 277 10.37 9.83 -12.41
C ALA A 277 10.64 11.21 -13.01
N SER A 278 10.67 12.27 -12.18
CA SER A 278 10.94 13.64 -12.65
C SER A 278 12.33 13.77 -13.29
N SER A 279 13.35 13.18 -12.67
CA SER A 279 14.73 13.21 -13.18
C SER A 279 14.86 12.47 -14.50
N TYR A 280 14.25 11.27 -14.61
CA TYR A 280 14.25 10.49 -15.84
C TYR A 280 13.55 11.24 -16.99
N LEU A 281 12.38 11.83 -16.72
CA LEU A 281 11.62 12.59 -17.72
C LEU A 281 12.40 13.80 -18.21
N PHE A 282 13.08 14.51 -17.31
CA PHE A 282 13.91 15.65 -17.67
C PHE A 282 15.07 15.26 -18.59
N ILE A 283 15.78 14.18 -18.25
CA ILE A 283 16.90 13.67 -19.07
C ILE A 283 16.41 13.23 -20.45
N MET A 284 15.33 12.45 -20.52
CA MET A 284 14.80 11.98 -21.80
C MET A 284 14.31 13.13 -22.67
N LEU A 285 13.62 14.11 -22.08
CA LEU A 285 13.18 15.29 -22.81
C LEU A 285 14.36 16.09 -23.38
N GLN A 286 15.44 16.26 -22.61
CA GLN A 286 16.64 16.94 -23.08
C GLN A 286 17.31 16.19 -24.24
N LEU A 287 17.39 14.86 -24.17
CA LEU A 287 17.92 14.03 -25.24
C LEU A 287 17.08 14.15 -26.52
N ASP A 288 15.76 14.12 -26.39
CA ASP A 288 14.83 14.24 -27.51
C ASP A 288 14.95 15.63 -28.18
N ILE A 289 15.01 16.71 -27.39
CA ILE A 289 15.21 18.07 -27.91
C ILE A 289 16.55 18.17 -28.65
N GLY A 290 17.64 17.68 -28.06
CA GLY A 290 18.97 17.72 -28.67
C GLY A 290 19.03 16.97 -30.01
N SER A 291 18.36 15.81 -30.10
CA SER A 291 18.31 15.02 -31.34
C SER A 291 17.58 15.75 -32.48
N LYS A 292 16.47 16.45 -32.18
CA LYS A 292 15.71 17.21 -33.16
C LYS A 292 16.49 18.40 -33.70
N THR A 293 17.22 19.12 -32.83
CA THR A 293 18.07 20.24 -33.25
C THR A 293 19.18 19.77 -34.21
N GLN A 294 19.79 18.61 -33.98
CA GLN A 294 20.79 18.04 -34.90
C GLN A 294 20.18 17.60 -36.24
N GLY A 295 18.99 16.99 -36.23
CA GLY A 295 18.28 16.59 -37.45
C GLY A 295 17.84 17.76 -38.34
N THR A 296 17.56 18.93 -37.74
CA THR A 296 17.18 20.14 -38.48
C THR A 296 18.39 20.82 -39.12
N ASN A 297 19.57 20.73 -38.49
CA ASN A 297 20.80 21.29 -39.03
C ASN A 297 21.43 20.44 -40.16
N SER A 298 21.02 19.17 -40.30
CA SER A 298 21.54 18.25 -41.32
C SER A 298 20.72 18.23 -42.61
N THR A 299 19.52 18.83 -42.63
CA THR A 299 18.70 19.02 -43.85
C THR A 299 18.90 20.39 -44.52
N LEU A 300 19.75 21.24 -43.94
CA LEU A 300 20.12 22.57 -44.44
C LEU A 300 21.46 22.61 -45.20
N TYR A 301 22.05 21.44 -45.50
CA TYR A 301 23.25 21.28 -46.33
C TYR A 301 22.96 20.39 -47.55
#